data_AF-W9ZG70-F1
#
_entry.id   AF-W9ZG70-F1
#
_cell.length_a   1.000
_cell.length_b   1.000
_cell.length_c   1.000
_cell.angle_alpha   90.00
_cell.angle_beta   90.00
_cell.angle_gamma   90.00
#
_symmetry.space_group_name_H-M   'P 1'
#
loop_
_entity.id
_entity.type
_entity.pdbx_description
1 polymer ?
#
loop_
_entity_poly.entity_id
_entity_poly.type
_entity_poly.pdbx_seq_one_letter_code
_entity_poly.pdbx_strand_id
1 'polypeptide(L)'
;MSPIPEPEKRVLSREEQSNQELIELLKELQAEMGDDQGQQSKEMGAATPSFHVPHDISPDSLYPTDLSCRSALDYAMFCQSFGGQFVNIYRYGTFRSCSNHWDDFWLCMRTRNWDKKDREKAIQEHYRKKAVKWKTGPSSEDVWEVRQEPVKDAFQGNLEELEARIAEWQKANPGAPDPWKQEKAPTFNTSNVTSR
;
A
#
# COMPACT_ATOMS: atom_id res chain seq x y z
N MET A 1 -51.61 43.77 29.03
CA MET A 1 -50.46 42.84 28.98
C MET A 1 -50.40 42.23 27.59
N SER A 2 -49.34 42.48 26.84
CA SER A 2 -49.10 41.83 25.55
C SER A 2 -48.68 40.36 25.74
N PRO A 3 -49.05 39.42 24.85
CA PRO A 3 -48.60 38.04 24.95
C PRO A 3 -47.12 37.88 24.57
N ILE A 4 -46.45 36.99 25.28
CA ILE A 4 -45.04 36.61 25.14
C ILE A 4 -44.84 35.85 23.81
N PRO A 5 -43.82 36.15 22.98
CA PRO A 5 -43.57 35.40 21.76
C PRO A 5 -42.97 34.01 22.06
N GLU A 6 -43.52 32.98 21.44
CA GLU A 6 -42.98 31.61 21.44
C GLU A 6 -41.64 31.52 20.69
N PRO A 7 -40.71 30.64 21.09
CA PRO A 7 -39.41 30.50 20.43
C PRO A 7 -39.55 29.74 19.09
N GLU A 8 -39.17 30.41 18.00
CA GLU A 8 -39.08 29.82 16.66
C GLU A 8 -38.04 28.69 16.63
N LYS A 9 -38.50 27.47 16.32
CA LYS A 9 -37.61 26.33 16.07
C LYS A 9 -36.84 26.58 14.77
N ARG A 10 -35.53 26.79 14.86
CA ARG A 10 -34.66 26.88 13.68
C ARG A 10 -34.75 25.59 12.87
N VAL A 11 -35.19 25.70 11.63
CA VAL A 11 -35.17 24.60 10.65
C VAL A 11 -33.74 24.48 10.13
N LEU A 12 -33.10 23.33 10.37
CA LEU A 12 -31.73 23.04 9.95
C LEU A 12 -31.61 23.10 8.41
N SER A 13 -30.47 23.61 7.90
CA SER A 13 -30.15 23.60 6.47
C SER A 13 -29.99 22.17 5.95
N ARG A 14 -30.25 21.93 4.66
CA ARG A 14 -30.08 20.60 4.03
C ARG A 14 -28.67 20.02 4.23
N GLU A 15 -27.65 20.86 4.19
CA GLU A 15 -26.26 20.43 4.43
C GLU A 15 -26.02 20.04 5.89
N GLU A 16 -26.70 20.71 6.82
CA GLU A 16 -26.61 20.43 8.25
C GLU A 16 -27.34 19.13 8.60
N GLN A 17 -28.47 18.85 7.93
CA GLN A 17 -29.16 17.56 7.98
C GLN A 17 -28.28 16.44 7.43
N SER A 18 -27.65 16.61 6.26
CA SER A 18 -26.77 15.58 5.70
C SER A 18 -25.54 15.32 6.57
N ASN A 19 -25.00 16.36 7.22
CA ASN A 19 -23.88 16.19 8.15
C ASN A 19 -24.29 15.41 9.39
N GLN A 20 -25.51 15.63 9.90
CA GLN A 20 -26.04 14.85 11.01
C GLN A 20 -26.26 13.38 10.61
N GLU A 21 -26.86 13.12 9.45
CA GLU A 21 -27.04 11.76 8.92
C GLU A 21 -25.68 11.05 8.72
N LEU A 22 -24.67 11.75 8.21
CA LEU A 22 -23.32 11.21 8.05
C LEU A 22 -22.66 10.88 9.40
N ILE A 23 -22.81 11.76 10.39
CA ILE A 23 -22.24 11.58 11.73
C ILE A 23 -22.92 10.39 12.43
N GLU A 24 -24.23 10.24 12.28
CA GLU A 24 -24.97 9.08 12.80
C GLU A 24 -24.47 7.79 12.16
N LEU A 25 -24.29 7.77 10.83
CA LEU A 25 -23.81 6.60 10.09
C LEU A 25 -22.37 6.23 10.49
N LEU A 26 -21.47 7.21 10.67
CA LEU A 26 -20.12 6.96 11.16
C LEU A 26 -20.11 6.40 12.59
N LYS A 27 -21.00 6.89 13.45
CA LYS A 27 -21.14 6.41 14.82
C LYS A 27 -21.67 4.98 14.88
N GLU A 28 -22.62 4.63 14.00
CA GLU A 28 -23.14 3.28 13.85
C GLU A 28 -22.04 2.31 13.38
N LEU A 29 -21.30 2.65 12.32
CA LEU A 29 -20.17 1.85 11.83
C LEU A 29 -19.09 1.66 12.89
N GLN A 30 -18.78 2.70 13.67
CA GLN A 30 -17.80 2.60 14.75
C GLN A 30 -18.30 1.72 15.90
N ALA A 31 -19.61 1.69 16.16
CA ALA A 31 -20.21 0.76 17.12
C ALA A 31 -20.18 -0.69 16.61
N GLU A 32 -20.49 -0.92 15.33
CA GLU A 32 -20.38 -2.24 14.69
C GLU A 32 -18.92 -2.76 14.70
N MET A 33 -17.94 -1.92 14.35
CA MET A 33 -16.51 -2.30 14.42
C MET A 33 -16.04 -2.59 15.85
N GLY A 34 -16.67 -1.99 16.86
CA GLY A 34 -16.37 -2.22 18.27
C GLY A 34 -16.97 -3.52 18.82
N ASP A 35 -18.19 -3.87 18.39
CA ASP A 35 -18.91 -5.06 18.85
C ASP A 35 -18.42 -6.35 18.16
N ASP A 36 -17.92 -6.22 16.93
CA ASP A 36 -17.37 -7.34 16.16
C ASP A 36 -16.04 -7.87 16.73
N GLN A 37 -15.35 -7.12 17.61
CA GLN A 37 -14.19 -7.64 18.35
C GLN A 37 -14.56 -8.69 19.43
N GLY A 38 -15.84 -8.75 19.85
CA GLY A 38 -16.32 -9.65 20.91
C GLY A 38 -16.93 -10.97 20.42
N GLN A 39 -17.43 -11.03 19.19
CA GLN A 39 -18.12 -12.22 18.65
C GLN A 39 -17.47 -12.83 17.40
N GLN A 40 -16.51 -12.14 16.78
CA GLN A 40 -15.72 -12.68 15.67
C GLN A 40 -14.47 -13.47 16.13
N SER A 41 -14.39 -13.86 17.39
CA SER A 41 -13.37 -14.77 17.90
C SER A 41 -13.81 -16.24 17.91
N LYS A 42 -14.98 -16.58 17.34
CA LYS A 42 -15.40 -17.99 17.23
C LYS A 42 -15.72 -18.51 15.82
N GLU A 43 -16.12 -17.67 14.87
CA GLU A 43 -16.37 -18.12 13.48
C GLU A 43 -16.07 -17.03 12.45
N MET A 44 -14.84 -16.54 12.41
CA MET A 44 -14.26 -15.96 11.19
C MET A 44 -12.76 -16.02 11.35
N GLY A 45 -12.17 -17.05 10.74
CA GLY A 45 -10.73 -17.20 10.67
C GLY A 45 -10.13 -15.90 10.16
N ALA A 46 -9.23 -15.34 10.95
CA ALA A 46 -8.49 -14.14 10.62
C ALA A 46 -7.96 -14.23 9.19
N ALA A 47 -8.54 -13.44 8.28
CA ALA A 47 -7.83 -13.02 7.08
C ALA A 47 -6.81 -11.95 7.50
N THR A 48 -5.93 -12.31 8.43
CA THR A 48 -4.56 -11.81 8.37
C THR A 48 -4.12 -12.08 6.93
N PRO A 49 -3.56 -11.12 6.17
CA PRO A 49 -2.79 -11.51 5.01
C PRO A 49 -1.72 -12.45 5.56
N SER A 50 -1.95 -13.76 5.39
CA SER A 50 -1.01 -14.77 5.78
C SER A 50 0.15 -14.57 4.82
N PHE A 51 1.09 -13.72 5.24
CA PHE A 51 2.47 -13.89 4.86
C PHE A 51 2.84 -15.25 5.44
N HIS A 52 2.51 -16.29 4.70
CA HIS A 52 2.93 -17.64 4.99
C HIS A 52 4.44 -17.58 4.87
N VAL A 53 5.13 -17.38 5.99
CA VAL A 53 6.58 -17.48 6.02
C VAL A 53 6.87 -18.88 5.51
N PRO A 54 7.58 -19.03 4.38
CA PRO A 54 7.89 -20.35 3.86
C PRO A 54 8.67 -21.08 4.96
N HIS A 55 8.13 -22.19 5.47
CA HIS A 55 8.83 -23.04 6.43
C HIS A 55 10.00 -23.80 5.78
N ASP A 56 10.19 -23.62 4.47
CA ASP A 56 11.21 -24.24 3.66
C ASP A 56 11.86 -23.17 2.76
N ILE A 57 13.19 -23.11 2.74
CA ILE A 57 14.00 -22.13 2.00
C ILE A 57 14.30 -22.65 0.58
N SER A 58 13.63 -23.72 0.15
CA SER A 58 13.75 -24.21 -1.22
C SER A 58 13.31 -23.14 -2.24
N PRO A 59 13.99 -23.03 -3.39
CA PRO A 59 13.70 -21.99 -4.40
C PRO A 59 12.27 -22.07 -4.95
N ASP A 60 11.64 -23.25 -4.87
CA ASP A 60 10.26 -23.47 -5.29
C ASP A 60 9.25 -22.95 -4.26
N SER A 61 9.61 -22.93 -2.97
CA SER A 61 8.74 -22.42 -1.89
C SER A 61 8.64 -20.89 -1.85
N LEU A 62 9.42 -20.17 -2.67
CA LEU A 62 9.34 -18.72 -2.81
C LEU A 62 8.09 -18.25 -3.56
N TYR A 63 7.46 -19.15 -4.32
CA TYR A 63 6.33 -18.83 -5.17
C TYR A 63 5.01 -19.25 -4.52
N PRO A 64 3.98 -18.39 -4.53
CA PRO A 64 2.67 -18.76 -4.03
C PRO A 64 2.11 -19.99 -4.75
N THR A 65 1.46 -20.88 -4.01
CA THR A 65 0.80 -22.10 -4.53
C THR A 65 -0.71 -21.93 -4.71
N ASP A 66 -1.30 -20.90 -4.13
CA ASP A 66 -2.73 -20.59 -4.25
C ASP A 66 -2.96 -19.22 -4.88
N LEU A 67 -4.08 -19.08 -5.59
CA LEU A 67 -4.48 -17.87 -6.29
C LEU A 67 -6.00 -17.72 -6.24
N SER A 68 -6.48 -16.58 -5.73
CA SER A 68 -7.91 -16.31 -5.62
C SER A 68 -8.48 -15.69 -6.91
N CYS A 69 -9.43 -16.38 -7.57
CA CYS A 69 -9.97 -15.94 -8.86
C CYS A 69 -10.71 -14.60 -8.77
N ARG A 70 -11.38 -14.35 -7.62
CA ARG A 70 -12.11 -13.11 -7.38
C ARG A 70 -11.17 -11.92 -7.31
N SER A 71 -10.11 -12.04 -6.51
CA SER A 71 -9.10 -10.99 -6.40
C SER A 71 -8.39 -10.76 -7.74
N ALA A 72 -8.04 -11.82 -8.47
CA ALA A 72 -7.44 -11.70 -9.79
C ALA A 72 -8.34 -10.93 -10.79
N LEU A 73 -9.65 -11.17 -10.75
CA LEU A 73 -10.62 -10.40 -11.55
C LEU A 73 -10.67 -8.94 -11.14
N ASP A 74 -10.77 -8.67 -9.84
CA ASP A 74 -10.87 -7.30 -9.32
C ASP A 74 -9.63 -6.49 -9.71
N TYR A 75 -8.42 -7.08 -9.65
CA TYR A 75 -7.19 -6.44 -10.12
C TYR A 75 -7.17 -6.21 -11.64
N ALA A 76 -7.63 -7.18 -12.44
CA ALA A 76 -7.69 -7.03 -13.89
C ALA A 76 -8.66 -5.90 -14.30
N MET A 77 -9.83 -5.84 -13.67
CA MET A 77 -10.83 -4.81 -13.91
C MET A 77 -10.37 -3.44 -13.42
N PHE A 78 -9.76 -3.37 -12.23
CA PHE A 78 -9.22 -2.11 -11.70
C PHE A 78 -8.10 -1.56 -12.59
N CYS A 79 -7.24 -2.43 -13.10
CA CYS A 79 -6.21 -2.04 -14.06
C CYS A 79 -6.81 -1.54 -15.39
N GLN A 80 -7.87 -2.17 -15.89
CA GLN A 80 -8.52 -1.73 -17.13
C GLN A 80 -9.32 -0.44 -16.96
N SER A 81 -9.77 -0.16 -15.74
CA SER A 81 -10.60 1.00 -15.42
C SER A 81 -9.83 2.32 -15.58
N PHE A 82 -10.52 3.34 -16.10
CA PHE A 82 -9.93 4.66 -16.35
C PHE A 82 -9.37 5.32 -15.08
N GLY A 83 -10.02 5.12 -13.93
CA GLY A 83 -9.59 5.70 -12.65
C GLY A 83 -8.18 5.23 -12.22
N GLY A 84 -7.81 3.98 -12.49
CA GLY A 84 -6.47 3.45 -12.18
C GLY A 84 -5.42 3.80 -13.23
N GLN A 85 -5.83 4.06 -14.48
CA GLN A 85 -4.93 4.35 -15.60
C GLN A 85 -4.69 5.85 -15.83
N PHE A 86 -5.51 6.74 -15.26
CA PHE A 86 -5.44 8.19 -15.50
C PHE A 86 -4.03 8.78 -15.27
N VAL A 87 -3.33 8.34 -14.22
CA VAL A 87 -1.97 8.82 -13.95
C VAL A 87 -0.97 8.33 -15.01
N ASN A 88 -1.13 7.11 -15.53
CA ASN A 88 -0.25 6.58 -16.59
C ASN A 88 -0.47 7.30 -17.92
N ILE A 89 -1.72 7.56 -18.31
CA ILE A 89 -2.02 8.36 -19.51
C ILE A 89 -1.53 9.80 -19.35
N TYR A 90 -1.67 10.41 -18.18
CA TYR A 90 -1.16 11.75 -17.91
C TYR A 90 0.38 11.83 -17.96
N ARG A 91 1.10 10.86 -17.38
CA ARG A 91 2.58 10.85 -17.36
C ARG A 91 3.22 10.38 -18.66
N TYR A 92 2.70 9.32 -19.25
CA TYR A 92 3.36 8.60 -20.35
C TYR A 92 2.60 8.65 -21.67
N GLY A 93 1.37 9.20 -21.70
CA GLY A 93 0.58 9.29 -22.92
C GLY A 93 0.03 7.95 -23.43
N THR A 94 0.18 6.87 -22.66
CA THR A 94 -0.23 5.52 -23.06
C THR A 94 -0.90 4.78 -21.90
N PHE A 95 -1.86 3.90 -22.22
CA PHE A 95 -2.41 2.95 -21.25
C PHE A 95 -1.36 1.89 -20.89
N ARG A 96 -1.25 1.54 -19.60
CA ARG A 96 -0.36 0.47 -19.18
C ARG A 96 -0.96 -0.89 -19.57
N SER A 97 -0.12 -1.81 -20.06
CA SER A 97 -0.58 -3.17 -20.39
C SER A 97 -1.04 -3.92 -19.14
N CYS A 98 -2.33 -4.24 -19.07
CA CYS A 98 -2.96 -5.00 -17.98
C CYS A 98 -2.94 -6.52 -18.20
N SER A 99 -2.22 -7.00 -19.23
CA SER A 99 -2.15 -8.42 -19.61
C SER A 99 -1.78 -9.34 -18.44
N ASN A 100 -0.81 -8.96 -17.61
CA ASN A 100 -0.38 -9.79 -16.48
C ASN A 100 -1.50 -10.11 -15.48
N HIS A 101 -2.45 -9.19 -15.26
CA HIS A 101 -3.59 -9.43 -14.34
C HIS A 101 -4.65 -10.32 -14.99
N TRP A 102 -4.86 -10.17 -16.30
CA TRP A 102 -5.74 -11.05 -17.07
C TRP A 102 -5.20 -12.47 -17.17
N ASP A 103 -3.87 -12.64 -17.29
CA ASP A 103 -3.23 -13.95 -17.30
C ASP A 103 -3.45 -14.69 -15.97
N ASP A 104 -3.32 -13.99 -14.85
CA ASP A 104 -3.61 -14.54 -13.51
C ASP A 104 -5.09 -14.98 -13.40
N PHE A 105 -6.02 -14.15 -13.90
CA PHE A 105 -7.46 -14.49 -13.91
C PHE A 105 -7.76 -15.73 -14.77
N TRP A 106 -7.25 -15.77 -16.00
CA TRP A 106 -7.50 -16.90 -16.90
C TRP A 106 -6.83 -18.19 -16.42
N LEU A 107 -5.65 -18.09 -15.80
CA LEU A 107 -5.03 -19.22 -15.13
C LEU A 107 -5.97 -19.75 -14.04
N CYS A 108 -6.44 -18.90 -13.14
CA CYS A 108 -7.32 -19.31 -12.04
C CYS A 108 -8.61 -19.97 -12.54
N MET A 109 -9.26 -19.37 -13.54
CA MET A 109 -10.48 -19.91 -14.15
C MET A 109 -10.24 -21.26 -14.81
N ARG A 110 -9.10 -21.45 -15.49
CA ARG A 110 -8.73 -22.70 -16.15
C ARG A 110 -8.39 -23.81 -15.15
N THR A 111 -7.66 -23.48 -14.09
CA THR A 111 -7.22 -24.45 -13.08
C THR A 111 -8.28 -24.73 -12.01
N ARG A 112 -9.46 -24.09 -12.08
CA ARG A 112 -10.55 -24.26 -11.11
C ARG A 112 -11.02 -25.71 -10.98
N ASN A 113 -11.00 -26.46 -12.07
CA ASN A 113 -11.50 -27.85 -12.12
C ASN A 113 -10.37 -28.89 -12.09
N TRP A 114 -9.16 -28.50 -11.70
CA TRP A 114 -8.01 -29.42 -11.61
C TRP A 114 -7.90 -30.01 -10.20
N ASP A 115 -7.15 -31.11 -10.08
CA ASP A 115 -6.75 -31.61 -8.77
C ASP A 115 -5.93 -30.55 -8.03
N LYS A 116 -6.02 -30.54 -6.69
CA LYS A 116 -5.32 -29.57 -5.84
C LYS A 116 -3.82 -29.56 -6.12
N LYS A 117 -3.20 -30.74 -6.31
CA LYS A 117 -1.75 -30.84 -6.55
C LYS A 117 -1.34 -30.27 -7.90
N ASP A 118 -2.14 -30.50 -8.93
CA ASP A 118 -1.85 -30.02 -10.29
C ASP A 118 -2.11 -28.52 -10.41
N ARG A 119 -3.12 -28.00 -9.71
CA ARG A 119 -3.39 -26.58 -9.59
C ARG A 119 -2.23 -25.84 -8.92
N GLU A 120 -1.75 -26.34 -7.78
CA GLU A 120 -0.65 -25.73 -7.04
C GLU A 120 0.62 -25.64 -7.90
N LYS A 121 0.97 -26.72 -8.60
CA LYS A 121 2.11 -26.75 -9.53
C LYS A 121 1.96 -25.75 -10.69
N ALA A 122 0.76 -25.64 -11.26
CA ALA A 122 0.52 -24.72 -12.36
C ALA A 122 0.61 -23.25 -11.94
N ILE A 123 0.08 -22.93 -10.76
CA ILE A 123 0.18 -21.59 -10.15
C ILE A 123 1.64 -21.27 -9.84
N GLN A 124 2.36 -22.19 -9.20
CA GLN A 124 3.77 -22.03 -8.89
C GLN A 124 4.62 -21.77 -10.14
N GLU A 125 4.43 -22.56 -11.21
CA GLU A 125 5.16 -22.38 -12.46
C GLU A 125 4.82 -21.05 -13.15
N HIS A 126 3.57 -20.58 -13.07
CA HIS A 126 3.18 -19.27 -13.58
C HIS A 126 3.89 -18.13 -12.86
N TYR A 127 3.91 -18.16 -11.52
CA TYR A 127 4.65 -17.17 -10.73
C TYR A 127 6.16 -17.26 -10.95
N ARG A 128 6.70 -18.45 -11.17
CA ARG A 128 8.10 -18.64 -11.54
C ARG A 128 8.42 -17.97 -12.88
N LYS A 129 7.64 -18.23 -13.92
CA LYS A 129 7.79 -17.59 -15.24
C LYS A 129 7.65 -16.07 -15.16
N LYS A 130 6.69 -15.59 -14.37
CA LYS A 130 6.48 -14.16 -14.11
C LYS A 130 7.72 -13.54 -13.47
N ALA A 131 8.25 -14.15 -12.41
CA ALA A 131 9.45 -13.68 -11.75
C ALA A 131 10.68 -13.69 -12.65
N VAL A 132 10.85 -14.72 -13.49
CA VAL A 132 11.93 -14.76 -14.50
C VAL A 132 11.78 -13.58 -15.47
N LYS A 133 10.59 -13.34 -16.02
CA LYS A 133 10.32 -12.22 -16.92
C LYS A 133 10.65 -10.85 -16.30
N TRP A 134 10.36 -10.66 -15.01
CA TRP A 134 10.70 -9.43 -14.31
C TRP A 134 12.19 -9.31 -13.99
N LYS A 135 12.86 -10.43 -13.68
CA LYS A 135 14.32 -10.46 -13.44
C LYS A 135 15.13 -10.24 -14.72
N THR A 136 14.65 -10.76 -15.85
CA THR A 136 15.30 -10.61 -17.17
C THR A 136 14.73 -9.45 -17.98
N GLY A 137 13.88 -8.62 -17.39
CA GLY A 137 13.34 -7.43 -18.05
C GLY A 137 14.44 -6.39 -18.29
N PRO A 138 14.11 -5.26 -18.95
CA PRO A 138 15.04 -4.15 -19.14
C PRO A 138 15.58 -3.71 -17.76
N SER A 139 16.85 -4.03 -17.52
CA SER A 139 17.55 -3.67 -16.28
C SER A 139 17.98 -2.21 -16.38
N SER A 140 18.26 -1.56 -15.24
CA SER A 140 18.90 -0.25 -15.24
C SER A 140 20.22 -0.24 -16.00
N GLU A 141 20.90 -1.39 -16.10
CA GLU A 141 22.12 -1.56 -16.90
C GLU A 141 21.87 -1.43 -18.42
N ASP A 142 20.64 -1.61 -18.89
CA ASP A 142 20.26 -1.40 -20.30
C ASP A 142 20.12 0.09 -20.63
N VAL A 143 19.76 0.90 -19.63
CA VAL A 143 19.63 2.36 -19.76
C VAL A 143 20.96 3.08 -19.44
N TRP A 144 21.80 2.48 -18.58
CA TRP A 144 23.03 3.09 -18.08
C TRP A 144 24.23 2.16 -18.32
N GLU A 145 25.17 2.62 -19.15
CA GLU A 145 26.44 1.92 -19.34
C GLU A 145 27.30 1.97 -18.07
N VAL A 146 28.00 0.88 -17.78
CA VAL A 146 28.95 0.82 -16.67
C VAL A 146 30.09 1.81 -16.93
N ARG A 147 30.30 2.74 -16.01
CA ARG A 147 31.40 3.71 -16.08
C ARG A 147 32.74 2.97 -16.01
N GLN A 148 33.55 3.15 -17.03
CA GLN A 148 34.93 2.64 -17.09
C GLN A 148 35.91 3.51 -16.27
N GLU A 149 35.58 4.79 -16.09
CA GLU A 149 36.41 5.72 -15.33
C GLU A 149 35.73 6.18 -14.04
N PRO A 150 36.49 6.34 -12.94
CA PRO A 150 35.95 6.88 -11.70
C PRO A 150 35.52 8.34 -11.90
N VAL A 151 34.37 8.70 -11.35
CA VAL A 151 33.88 10.09 -11.33
C VAL A 151 34.87 10.93 -10.54
N LYS A 152 35.54 11.86 -11.22
CA LYS A 152 36.35 12.90 -10.58
C LYS A 152 35.42 13.92 -9.94
N ASP A 153 35.68 14.27 -8.69
CA ASP A 153 34.95 15.31 -7.95
C ASP A 153 33.44 15.07 -7.84
N ALA A 154 33.02 13.86 -7.44
CA ALA A 154 31.59 13.52 -7.27
C ALA A 154 30.87 14.35 -6.17
N PHE A 155 31.63 14.87 -5.21
CA PHE A 155 31.15 15.70 -4.12
C PHE A 155 31.91 17.02 -4.14
N GLN A 156 31.48 17.94 -4.99
CA GLN A 156 32.02 19.29 -5.04
C GLN A 156 31.36 20.14 -3.95
N GLY A 157 32.18 20.53 -2.97
CA GLY A 157 31.77 21.40 -1.87
C GLY A 157 32.77 21.28 -0.73
N ASN A 158 33.20 22.41 -0.17
CA ASN A 158 33.98 22.41 1.05
C ASN A 158 33.04 22.10 2.22
N LEU A 159 33.19 20.92 2.82
CA LEU A 159 32.41 20.48 3.97
C LEU A 159 32.49 21.52 5.10
N GLU A 160 33.67 22.11 5.30
CA GLU A 160 33.93 23.08 6.36
C GLU A 160 33.11 24.37 6.18
N GLU A 161 32.98 24.85 4.93
CA GLU A 161 32.15 26.02 4.60
C GLU A 161 30.66 25.73 4.80
N LEU A 162 30.22 24.53 4.46
CA LEU A 162 28.84 24.10 4.68
C LEU A 162 28.52 24.04 6.18
N GLU A 163 29.41 23.46 6.98
CA GLU A 163 29.27 23.39 8.44
C GLU A 163 29.27 24.78 9.08
N ALA A 164 30.15 25.68 8.64
CA ALA A 164 30.18 27.07 9.10
C ALA A 164 28.84 27.77 8.79
N ARG A 165 28.32 27.63 7.57
CA ARG A 165 27.04 28.22 7.17
C ARG A 165 25.85 27.65 7.96
N ILE A 166 25.87 26.35 8.26
CA ILE A 166 24.86 25.70 9.11
C ILE A 166 24.94 26.25 10.53
N ALA A 167 26.15 26.40 11.10
CA ALA A 167 26.35 26.92 12.44
C ALA A 167 25.93 28.39 12.58
N GLU A 168 26.20 29.22 11.58
CA GLU A 168 25.72 30.60 11.52
C GLU A 168 24.18 30.66 11.46
N TRP A 169 23.58 29.82 10.62
CA TRP A 169 22.12 29.71 10.51
C TRP A 169 21.49 29.25 11.83
N GLN A 170 22.07 28.27 12.52
CA GLN A 170 21.60 27.79 13.82
C GLN A 170 21.71 28.86 14.91
N LYS A 171 22.80 29.63 14.94
CA LYS A 171 22.96 30.76 15.88
C LYS A 171 21.93 31.86 15.63
N ALA A 172 21.59 32.13 14.37
CA ALA A 172 20.57 33.10 13.99
C ALA A 172 19.13 32.60 14.26
N ASN A 173 18.92 31.28 14.35
CA ASN A 173 17.60 30.66 14.49
C ASN A 173 17.56 29.67 15.69
N PRO A 174 17.64 30.15 16.95
CA PRO A 174 17.75 29.30 18.14
C PRO A 174 16.50 28.47 18.49
N GLY A 175 15.40 28.61 17.74
CA GLY A 175 14.14 27.87 17.94
C GLY A 175 13.63 27.14 16.70
N ALA A 176 14.41 27.11 15.61
CA ALA A 176 14.03 26.35 14.42
C ALA A 176 14.29 24.85 14.67
N PRO A 177 13.33 23.95 14.34
CA PRO A 177 13.57 22.51 14.41
C PRO A 177 14.67 22.15 13.41
N ASP A 178 15.67 21.39 13.86
CA ASP A 178 16.76 20.92 12.99
C ASP A 178 16.19 19.88 12.01
N PRO A 179 16.18 20.16 10.69
CA PRO A 179 15.56 19.27 9.70
C PRO A 179 16.23 17.90 9.61
N TRP A 180 17.43 17.72 10.18
CA TRP A 180 18.20 16.48 10.12
C TRP A 180 18.29 15.76 11.47
N LYS A 181 17.85 16.37 12.57
CA LYS A 181 17.63 15.66 13.83
C LYS A 181 16.24 15.05 13.83
N GLN A 182 16.17 13.74 13.69
CA GLN A 182 14.97 12.99 14.03
C GLN A 182 14.74 13.08 15.55
N GLU A 183 13.87 13.99 15.97
CA GLU A 183 13.50 14.15 17.40
C GLU A 183 12.81 12.90 17.98
N LYS A 184 12.36 11.97 17.13
CA LYS A 184 11.70 10.74 17.54
C LYS A 184 12.43 9.55 16.91
N ALA A 185 13.00 8.70 17.75
CA ALA A 185 13.42 7.37 17.34
C ALA A 185 12.19 6.64 16.77
N PRO A 186 12.32 5.87 15.66
CA PRO A 186 11.25 5.00 15.22
C PRO A 186 10.96 4.01 16.34
N THR A 187 9.81 4.16 17.01
CA THR A 187 9.34 3.21 18.00
C THR A 187 8.93 1.94 17.27
N PHE A 188 9.86 1.03 17.02
CA PHE A 188 9.52 -0.35 16.72
C PHE A 188 8.92 -0.95 17.99
N ASN A 189 7.62 -1.23 17.96
CA ASN A 189 6.91 -1.81 19.08
C ASN A 189 7.36 -3.28 19.25
N THR A 190 8.45 -3.51 19.99
CA THR A 190 8.99 -4.85 20.28
C THR A 190 8.31 -5.53 21.48
N SER A 191 7.25 -4.94 22.03
CA SER A 191 6.60 -5.45 23.25
C SER A 191 5.89 -6.80 23.05
N ASN A 192 5.73 -7.29 21.82
CA ASN A 192 5.07 -8.56 21.53
C ASN A 192 6.00 -9.67 20.98
N VAL A 193 7.33 -9.56 21.12
CA VAL A 193 8.26 -10.61 20.62
C VAL A 193 8.88 -11.47 21.72
N THR A 194 8.64 -11.22 23.01
CA THR A 194 9.15 -12.10 24.08
C THR A 194 8.04 -12.53 25.04
N SER A 195 7.20 -13.46 24.59
CA SER A 195 6.52 -14.44 25.46
C SER A 195 6.09 -15.64 24.63
N ARG A 196 7.05 -16.52 24.38
CA ARG A 196 6.87 -17.97 24.38
C ARG A 196 8.22 -18.63 24.67
#